data_AF-A0AAV0Y4D0-F1
#
_entry.id   AF-A0AAV0Y4D0-F1
#
_cell.length_a   1.000
_cell.length_b   1.000
_cell.length_c   1.000
_cell.angle_alpha   90.00
_cell.angle_beta   90.00
_cell.angle_gamma   90.00
#
_symmetry.space_group_name_H-M   'P 1'
#
loop_
_entity.id
_entity.type
_entity.pdbx_description
1 polymer ?
#
loop_
_entity_poly.entity_id
_entity_poly.type
_entity_poly.pdbx_seq_one_letter_code
_entity_poly.pdbx_strand_id
1 'polypeptide(L)'
;MRIITGCVRATNLQWLPVLSNVAPPEIRRHLSTVKLLQKINKLVNLPVYTDINCAPSKRLRSRNPIWSKENSFDTMEDMWKQQWEKGNAKNRHLISDPNQRVPGFDYPRALWTNLNRI
;
A
#
# COMPACT_ATOMS: atom_id res chain seq x y z
N MET A 1 -21.26 -9.55 27.03
CA MET A 1 -20.10 -9.39 26.12
C MET A 1 -18.85 -9.38 27.00
N ARG A 2 -18.04 -10.46 26.96
CA ARG A 2 -16.98 -10.67 27.96
C ARG A 2 -15.69 -9.95 27.52
N ILE A 3 -15.44 -8.81 28.16
CA ILE A 3 -14.12 -8.18 28.24
C ILE A 3 -13.30 -9.03 29.20
N ILE A 4 -12.40 -9.85 28.67
CA ILE A 4 -11.38 -10.55 29.46
C ILE A 4 -10.07 -9.94 28.96
N THR A 5 -9.42 -9.13 29.80
CA THR A 5 -8.27 -8.24 29.50
C THR A 5 -8.66 -6.96 28.74
N GLY A 6 -8.53 -5.80 29.41
CA GLY A 6 -9.05 -4.49 28.99
C GLY A 6 -8.38 -3.82 27.79
N CYS A 7 -7.99 -4.58 26.75
CA CYS A 7 -7.51 -4.04 25.48
C CYS A 7 -8.43 -4.50 24.34
N VAL A 8 -9.04 -3.53 23.65
CA VAL A 8 -9.74 -3.73 22.37
C VAL A 8 -8.76 -4.37 21.38
N ARG A 9 -9.16 -5.44 20.68
CA ARG A 9 -8.26 -6.11 19.73
C ARG A 9 -8.12 -5.23 18.50
N ALA A 10 -6.90 -4.78 18.21
CA ALA A 10 -6.65 -3.96 17.03
C ALA A 10 -7.15 -4.66 15.75
N THR A 11 -7.75 -3.87 14.85
CA THR A 11 -8.13 -4.34 13.51
C THR A 11 -6.90 -4.93 12.83
N ASN A 12 -7.09 -6.07 12.15
CA ASN A 12 -5.99 -6.71 11.43
C ASN A 12 -5.44 -5.75 10.36
N LEU A 13 -4.12 -5.57 10.32
CA LEU A 13 -3.43 -4.66 9.40
C LEU A 13 -3.78 -4.91 7.93
N GLN A 14 -4.10 -6.15 7.56
CA GLN A 14 -4.51 -6.48 6.18
C GLN A 14 -5.87 -5.88 5.80
N TRP A 15 -6.77 -5.70 6.77
CA TRP A 15 -8.10 -5.13 6.55
C TRP A 15 -8.10 -3.60 6.51
N LEU A 16 -7.12 -2.96 7.15
CA LEU A 16 -7.08 -1.50 7.27
C LEU A 16 -7.12 -0.78 5.90
N PRO A 17 -6.34 -1.18 4.88
CA PRO A 17 -6.43 -0.57 3.54
C PRO A 17 -7.83 -0.65 2.93
N VAL A 18 -8.49 -1.80 3.07
CA VAL A 18 -9.81 -2.07 2.49
C VAL A 18 -10.88 -1.23 3.20
N LEU A 19 -10.89 -1.23 4.53
CA LEU A 19 -11.87 -0.48 5.33
C LEU A 19 -11.70 1.04 5.20
N SER A 20 -10.46 1.50 5.03
CA SER A 20 -10.18 2.92 4.79
C SER A 20 -10.26 3.32 3.32
N ASN A 21 -10.50 2.36 2.41
CA ASN A 21 -10.48 2.55 0.96
C ASN A 21 -9.20 3.31 0.50
N VAL A 22 -8.06 2.98 1.12
CA VAL A 22 -6.75 3.57 0.83
C VAL A 22 -5.77 2.44 0.59
N ALA A 23 -5.17 2.41 -0.60
CA ALA A 23 -4.24 1.37 -0.99
C ALA A 23 -3.07 1.19 0.02
N PRO A 24 -2.55 -0.04 0.18
CA PRO A 24 -1.43 -0.32 1.05
C PRO A 24 -0.24 0.64 0.84
N PRO A 25 0.45 1.05 1.93
CA PRO A 25 1.52 2.03 1.84
C PRO A 25 2.69 1.57 0.96
N GLU A 26 2.91 0.27 0.86
CA GLU A 26 3.93 -0.31 -0.02
C GLU A 26 3.63 -0.04 -1.51
N ILE A 27 2.41 -0.36 -1.97
CA ILE A 27 1.96 -0.12 -3.34
C ILE A 27 2.02 1.37 -3.67
N ARG A 28 1.50 2.23 -2.78
CA ARG A 28 1.52 3.69 -2.98
C ARG A 28 2.95 4.24 -3.11
N ARG A 29 3.87 3.78 -2.26
CA ARG A 29 5.29 4.18 -2.31
C ARG A 29 5.95 3.69 -3.60
N HIS A 30 5.64 2.47 -4.03
CA HIS A 30 6.17 1.91 -5.27
C HIS A 30 5.77 2.74 -6.48
N LEU A 31 4.47 2.99 -6.66
CA LEU A 31 3.97 3.80 -7.78
C LEU A 31 4.50 5.24 -7.77
N SER A 32 4.62 5.84 -6.58
CA SER A 32 5.24 7.17 -6.45
C SER A 32 6.70 7.16 -6.89
N THR A 33 7.42 6.08 -6.60
CA THR A 33 8.81 5.89 -7.04
C THR A 33 8.89 5.74 -8.56
N VAL A 34 8.01 4.92 -9.16
CA VAL A 34 7.94 4.74 -10.63
C VAL A 34 7.65 6.07 -11.33
N LYS A 35 6.67 6.85 -10.85
CA LYS A 35 6.36 8.19 -11.40
C LYS A 35 7.56 9.15 -11.30
N LEU A 36 8.28 9.10 -10.18
CA LEU A 36 9.48 9.91 -9.97
C LEU A 36 10.59 9.51 -10.96
N LEU A 37 10.85 8.21 -11.12
CA LEU A 37 11.83 7.68 -12.06
C LEU A 37 11.49 8.06 -13.51
N GLN A 38 10.23 7.93 -13.90
CA GLN A 38 9.76 8.37 -15.22
C GLN A 38 10.00 9.87 -15.45
N LYS A 39 9.81 10.70 -14.43
CA LYS A 39 10.08 12.15 -14.52
C LYS A 39 11.57 12.44 -14.68
N ILE A 40 12.43 11.76 -13.92
CA ILE A 40 13.89 11.89 -14.04
C ILE A 40 14.35 11.47 -15.42
N ASN A 41 13.87 10.32 -15.93
CA ASN A 41 14.26 9.82 -17.24
C ASN A 41 13.81 10.71 -18.40
N LYS A 42 12.74 11.49 -18.22
CA LYS A 42 12.31 12.52 -19.20
C LYS A 42 13.17 13.79 -19.15
N LEU A 43 13.82 14.08 -18.03
CA LEU A 43 14.57 15.31 -17.78
C LEU A 43 16.05 15.00 -17.53
N VAL A 44 16.74 14.63 -18.61
CA VAL A 44 18.15 14.22 -18.60
C VAL A 44 19.09 15.31 -18.05
N ASN A 45 18.68 16.57 -18.13
CA ASN A 45 19.46 17.72 -17.64
C ASN A 45 19.52 17.82 -16.10
N LEU A 46 18.70 17.05 -15.37
CA LEU A 46 18.75 17.07 -13.91
C LEU A 46 20.02 16.35 -13.42
N PRO A 47 20.76 16.91 -12.44
CA PRO A 47 21.92 16.23 -11.85
C PRO A 47 21.59 14.83 -11.31
N VAL A 48 20.37 14.64 -10.81
CA VAL A 48 19.90 13.34 -10.29
C VAL A 48 19.79 12.27 -11.37
N TYR A 49 19.75 12.64 -12.67
CA TYR A 49 19.71 11.66 -13.77
C TYR A 49 20.95 10.75 -13.75
N THR A 50 22.14 11.30 -13.55
CA THR A 50 23.38 10.52 -13.50
C THR A 50 23.43 9.62 -12.27
N ASP A 51 22.90 10.08 -11.13
CA ASP A 51 22.86 9.29 -9.89
C ASP A 51 21.99 8.03 -10.02
N ILE A 52 20.96 8.09 -10.86
CA ILE A 52 20.03 6.98 -11.10
C ILE A 52 20.51 6.07 -12.23
N ASN A 53 20.90 6.65 -13.37
CA ASN A 53 21.20 5.89 -14.60
C ASN A 53 22.68 5.48 -14.72
N CYS A 54 23.58 6.14 -14.00
CA CYS A 54 25.01 5.79 -13.91
C CYS A 54 25.37 5.36 -12.47
N ALA A 55 24.41 4.74 -11.77
CA ALA A 55 24.58 4.37 -10.38
C ALA A 55 25.67 3.29 -10.20
N PRO A 56 26.48 3.38 -9.12
CA PRO A 56 27.47 2.36 -8.82
C PRO A 56 26.80 1.03 -8.45
N SER A 57 27.60 -0.04 -8.51
CA SER A 57 27.14 -1.36 -8.09
C SER A 57 26.64 -1.32 -6.64
N LYS A 58 25.61 -2.13 -6.38
CA LYS A 58 24.97 -2.18 -5.07
C LYS A 58 25.95 -2.70 -4.02
N ARG A 59 26.44 -1.80 -3.15
CA ARG A 59 27.43 -2.13 -2.11
C ARG A 59 26.97 -3.22 -1.13
N LEU A 60 25.70 -3.20 -0.72
CA LEU A 60 25.14 -4.14 0.27
C LEU A 60 23.81 -4.72 -0.22
N ARG A 61 23.63 -6.03 -0.06
CA ARG A 61 22.41 -6.75 -0.47
C ARG A 61 21.14 -6.20 0.20
N SER A 62 21.24 -5.79 1.47
CA SER A 62 20.11 -5.27 2.28
C SER A 62 19.63 -3.87 1.88
N ARG A 63 20.46 -3.08 1.20
CA ARG A 63 20.07 -1.73 0.76
C ARG A 63 19.13 -1.87 -0.43
N ASN A 64 18.01 -1.17 -0.49
CA ASN A 64 17.12 -1.21 -1.66
C ASN A 64 17.08 0.19 -2.29
N PRO A 65 18.14 0.58 -3.02
CA PRO A 65 18.20 1.89 -3.62
C PRO A 65 17.12 2.05 -4.69
N ILE A 66 16.76 3.30 -4.99
CA ILE A 66 15.65 3.61 -5.89
C ILE A 66 15.92 3.09 -7.31
N TRP A 67 17.17 3.18 -7.79
CA TRP A 67 17.58 2.70 -9.11
C TRP A 67 17.59 1.17 -9.26
N SER A 68 17.46 0.41 -8.18
CA SER A 68 17.38 -1.07 -8.27
C SER A 68 15.95 -1.58 -8.42
N LYS A 69 14.95 -0.70 -8.47
CA LYS A 69 13.56 -1.12 -8.67
C LYS A 69 13.27 -1.31 -10.15
N GLU A 70 12.64 -2.43 -10.46
CA GLU A 70 12.08 -2.66 -11.79
C GLU A 70 10.88 -1.74 -12.01
N ASN A 71 10.76 -1.24 -13.24
CA ASN A 71 9.58 -0.51 -13.67
C ASN A 71 8.44 -1.51 -13.83
N SER A 72 7.52 -1.56 -12.86
CA SER A 72 6.23 -2.23 -13.08
C SER A 72 5.30 -1.28 -13.82
N PHE A 73 4.62 -1.80 -14.84
CA PHE A 73 3.55 -1.09 -15.54
C PHE A 73 2.17 -1.35 -14.91
N ASP A 74 2.12 -2.14 -13.84
CA ASP A 74 0.88 -2.48 -13.14
C ASP A 74 0.24 -1.23 -12.54
N THR A 75 -1.10 -1.18 -12.61
CA THR A 75 -1.90 -0.13 -11.98
C THR A 75 -1.95 -0.32 -10.47
N MET A 76 -2.36 0.72 -9.73
CA MET A 76 -2.52 0.61 -8.26
C MET A 76 -3.55 -0.45 -7.90
N GLU A 77 -4.61 -0.48 -8.68
CA GLU A 77 -5.77 -1.33 -8.52
C GLU A 77 -5.38 -2.79 -8.72
N ASP A 78 -4.60 -3.10 -9.74
CA ASP A 78 -4.12 -4.45 -10.04
C ASP A 78 -3.15 -4.95 -8.98
N MET A 79 -2.16 -4.13 -8.61
CA MET A 79 -1.22 -4.47 -7.54
C MET A 79 -1.94 -4.73 -6.22
N TRP A 80 -2.98 -3.94 -5.92
CA TRP A 80 -3.75 -4.10 -4.69
C TRP A 80 -4.62 -5.36 -4.73
N LYS A 81 -5.28 -5.65 -5.85
CA LYS A 81 -6.02 -6.91 -6.06
C LYS A 81 -5.12 -8.12 -5.84
N GLN A 82 -3.96 -8.15 -6.49
CA GLN A 82 -3.00 -9.24 -6.32
C GLN A 82 -2.51 -9.38 -4.87
N GLN A 83 -2.22 -8.27 -4.19
CA GLN A 83 -1.81 -8.30 -2.79
C GLN A 83 -2.94 -8.78 -1.87
N TRP A 84 -4.18 -8.40 -2.15
CA TRP A 84 -5.36 -8.84 -1.41
C TRP A 84 -5.60 -10.33 -1.59
N GLU A 85 -5.56 -10.84 -2.82
CA GLU A 85 -5.74 -12.26 -3.14
C GLU A 85 -4.69 -13.16 -2.49
N LYS A 86 -3.43 -12.72 -2.49
CA LYS A 86 -2.31 -13.42 -1.82
C LYS A 86 -2.35 -13.28 -0.29
N GLY A 87 -3.23 -12.44 0.25
CA GLY A 87 -3.33 -12.16 1.68
C GLY A 87 -4.09 -13.24 2.47
N ASN A 88 -3.66 -13.48 3.70
CA ASN A 88 -4.28 -14.44 4.63
C ASN A 88 -5.22 -13.76 5.65
N ALA A 89 -5.95 -12.72 5.22
CA ALA A 89 -6.82 -11.98 6.12
C ALA A 89 -8.00 -12.85 6.57
N LYS A 90 -8.29 -12.87 7.87
CA LYS A 90 -9.51 -13.54 8.39
C LYS A 90 -10.74 -12.93 7.71
N ASN A 91 -11.70 -13.76 7.31
CA ASN A 91 -12.92 -13.35 6.62
C ASN A 91 -12.70 -12.62 5.27
N ARG A 92 -11.54 -12.78 4.62
CA ARG A 92 -11.23 -12.12 3.33
C ARG A 92 -12.33 -12.28 2.29
N HIS A 93 -13.02 -13.43 2.28
CA HIS A 93 -14.12 -13.76 1.37
C HIS A 93 -15.30 -12.77 1.41
N LEU A 94 -15.42 -11.94 2.46
CA LEU A 94 -16.44 -10.89 2.55
C LEU A 94 -16.22 -9.75 1.54
N ILE A 95 -14.99 -9.58 1.04
CA ILE A 95 -14.64 -8.55 0.06
C ILE A 95 -14.00 -9.19 -1.17
N SER A 96 -14.69 -9.09 -2.30
CA SER A 96 -14.21 -9.55 -3.59
C SER A 96 -13.23 -8.57 -4.23
N ASP A 97 -13.55 -7.27 -4.25
CA ASP A 97 -12.68 -6.22 -4.79
C ASP A 97 -12.23 -5.26 -3.67
N PRO A 98 -10.93 -5.21 -3.33
CA PRO A 98 -10.42 -4.31 -2.29
C PRO A 98 -10.47 -2.83 -2.67
N ASN A 99 -10.69 -2.48 -3.94
CA ASN A 99 -10.76 -1.10 -4.42
C ASN A 99 -12.15 -0.48 -4.27
N GLN A 100 -13.16 -1.27 -3.92
CA GLN A 100 -14.52 -0.79 -3.73
C GLN A 100 -14.72 -0.30 -2.30
N ARG A 101 -15.43 0.83 -2.16
CA ARG A 101 -15.84 1.34 -0.85
C ARG A 101 -16.79 0.34 -0.20
N VAL A 102 -16.44 -0.06 1.02
CA VAL A 102 -17.29 -0.94 1.82
C VAL A 102 -18.53 -0.18 2.32
N PRO A 103 -19.67 -0.88 2.55
CA PRO A 103 -20.83 -0.27 3.19
C PRO A 103 -20.45 0.39 4.52
N GLY A 104 -20.98 1.60 4.75
CA GLY A 104 -20.68 2.39 5.95
C GLY A 104 -19.39 3.21 5.88
N PHE A 105 -18.68 3.23 4.75
CA PHE A 105 -17.53 4.12 4.55
C PHE A 105 -17.86 5.61 4.77
N ASP A 106 -19.05 6.03 4.34
CA ASP A 106 -19.51 7.42 4.44
C ASP A 106 -20.06 7.79 5.83
N TYR A 107 -19.99 6.88 6.82
CA TYR A 107 -20.45 7.19 8.17
C TYR A 107 -19.56 8.26 8.84
N PRO A 108 -20.17 9.15 9.66
CA PRO A 108 -19.40 10.06 10.50
C PRO A 108 -18.38 9.29 11.35
N ARG A 109 -17.16 9.84 11.49
CA ARG A 109 -16.05 9.18 12.18
C ARG A 109 -16.45 8.58 13.53
N ALA A 110 -17.22 9.30 14.35
CA ALA A 110 -17.69 8.83 15.64
C ALA A 110 -18.51 7.53 15.54
N LEU A 111 -19.48 7.49 14.61
CA LEU A 111 -20.32 6.32 14.36
C LEU A 111 -19.49 5.16 13.81
N TRP A 112 -18.62 5.44 12.82
CA TRP A 112 -17.74 4.45 12.23
C TRP A 112 -16.80 3.82 13.28
N THR A 113 -16.22 4.63 14.16
CA THR A 113 -15.36 4.11 15.25
C THR A 113 -16.13 3.28 16.25
N ASN A 114 -17.37 3.64 16.58
CA ASN A 114 -18.18 2.86 17.50
C ASN A 114 -18.60 1.51 16.92
N LEU A 115 -18.95 1.46 15.62
CA LEU A 115 -19.32 0.22 14.94
C LEU A 115 -18.13 -0.73 14.69
N ASN A 116 -16.93 -0.17 14.44
CA ASN A 116 -15.73 -0.95 14.15
C ASN A 116 -14.80 -1.17 15.36
N ARG A 117 -15.21 -0.74 16.56
CA ARG A 117 -14.57 -1.12 17.83
C ARG A 117 -14.91 -2.58 18.13
N ILE A 118 -14.06 -3.50 17.69
CA ILE A 118 -14.07 -4.93 18.08
C ILE A 118 -12.97 -5.17 19.11
#